data_AF-A0A257PY74-F1
#
_entry.id   AF-A0A257PY74-F1
#
_cell.length_a   1.000
_cell.length_b   1.000
_cell.length_c   1.000
_cell.angle_alpha   90.00
_cell.angle_beta   90.00
_cell.angle_gamma   90.00
#
_symmetry.space_group_name_H-M   'P 1'
#
loop_
_entity.id
_entity.type
_entity.pdbx_description
1 polymer ?
#
loop_
_entity_poly.entity_id
_entity_poly.type
_entity_poly.pdbx_seq_one_letter_code
_entity_poly.pdbx_strand_id
1 'polypeptide(L)'
;IAGAYAVQYLLGGNLIFGVVALSAVQVAIAFVGHDLIQTAEKYFVYVLVLVFLALTVVAVQHLGLSIPAKPKAMAAVGGFSGAFMLTVSIMVGYMAGWVPYSSDYTRYLRTDKDAAAVKKAVFGNAFWGAVISTVWIEGLGALIGASVAFEHPSDLFTSWMPEWLRLPLLVAIIIGTISANILNIYSATMSALALGLRLKQHHASLLTGAIGTVISIIAARSFVSTYTNFLYVLGYWIMPWIAITLCCHYGQRRSRIAGISPALAAWVATLVLSVPFYDQAMYTGWFAARFPQFGDTTFIVSFVLGGVLYWGLTAPRSVAVAE
;
A
#
# COMPACT_ATOMS: atom_id res chain seq x y z
N ILE A 1 -4.37 -10.56 -7.20
CA ILE A 1 -5.11 -10.46 -8.48
C ILE A 1 -4.14 -10.32 -9.66
N ALA A 2 -3.19 -9.38 -9.66
CA ALA A 2 -2.20 -9.23 -10.76
C ALA A 2 -1.47 -10.54 -11.13
N GLY A 3 -0.86 -11.24 -10.15
CA GLY A 3 -0.27 -12.55 -10.40
C GLY A 3 -1.25 -13.62 -10.90
N ALA A 4 -2.54 -13.51 -10.58
CA ALA A 4 -3.54 -14.47 -11.06
C ALA A 4 -3.79 -14.34 -12.56
N TYR A 5 -3.68 -13.13 -13.13
CA TYR A 5 -3.66 -12.94 -14.57
C TYR A 5 -2.44 -13.61 -15.22
N ALA A 6 -1.26 -13.54 -14.57
CA ALA A 6 -0.07 -14.23 -15.06
C ALA A 6 -0.23 -15.76 -15.01
N VAL A 7 -0.83 -16.30 -13.93
CA VAL A 7 -1.16 -17.74 -13.84
C VAL A 7 -2.17 -18.14 -14.90
N GLN A 8 -3.23 -17.36 -15.09
CA GLN A 8 -4.24 -17.60 -16.11
C GLN A 8 -3.61 -17.62 -17.51
N TYR A 9 -2.67 -16.71 -17.78
CA TYR A 9 -1.95 -16.67 -19.04
C TYR A 9 -1.08 -17.91 -19.26
N LEU A 10 -0.36 -18.37 -18.23
CA LEU A 10 0.58 -19.50 -18.34
C LEU A 10 -0.09 -20.88 -18.35
N LEU A 11 -1.11 -21.07 -17.50
CA LEU A 11 -1.73 -22.38 -17.27
C LEU A 11 -3.12 -22.50 -17.93
N GLY A 12 -3.65 -21.41 -18.47
CA GLY A 12 -5.03 -21.34 -18.93
C GLY A 12 -6.04 -21.27 -17.77
N GLY A 13 -7.32 -21.44 -18.10
CA GLY A 13 -8.43 -21.42 -17.14
C GLY A 13 -9.03 -20.03 -16.90
N ASN A 14 -9.83 -19.91 -15.83
CA ASN A 14 -10.46 -18.65 -15.46
C ASN A 14 -9.64 -17.90 -14.39
N LEU A 15 -9.85 -16.60 -14.27
CA LEU A 15 -9.14 -15.74 -13.31
C LEU A 15 -9.33 -16.20 -11.86
N ILE A 16 -10.50 -16.74 -11.52
CA ILE A 16 -10.82 -17.21 -10.16
C ILE A 16 -9.91 -18.38 -9.77
N PHE A 17 -9.66 -19.32 -10.69
CA PHE A 17 -8.71 -20.41 -10.48
C PHE A 17 -7.31 -19.87 -10.17
N GLY A 18 -6.83 -18.89 -10.96
CA GLY A 18 -5.53 -18.25 -10.72
C GLY A 18 -5.45 -17.55 -9.35
N VAL A 19 -6.53 -16.91 -8.92
CA VAL A 19 -6.62 -16.28 -7.58
C VAL A 19 -6.53 -17.35 -6.49
N VAL A 20 -7.35 -18.40 -6.56
CA VAL A 20 -7.38 -19.46 -5.54
C VAL A 20 -6.05 -20.20 -5.47
N ALA A 21 -5.46 -20.55 -6.62
CA ALA A 21 -4.19 -21.26 -6.68
C ALA A 21 -3.06 -20.45 -6.03
N LEU A 22 -2.92 -19.16 -6.38
CA LEU A 22 -1.90 -18.31 -5.78
C LEU A 22 -2.14 -18.04 -4.31
N SER A 23 -3.39 -17.78 -3.92
CA SER A 23 -3.74 -17.58 -2.52
C SER A 23 -3.40 -18.81 -1.68
N ALA A 24 -3.65 -20.02 -2.18
CA ALA A 24 -3.29 -21.26 -1.47
C ALA A 24 -1.78 -21.35 -1.22
N VAL A 25 -0.94 -21.05 -2.22
CA VAL A 25 0.52 -21.03 -2.07
C VAL A 25 0.97 -19.97 -1.06
N GLN A 26 0.43 -18.76 -1.13
CA GLN A 26 0.80 -17.66 -0.25
C GLN A 26 0.41 -17.92 1.20
N VAL A 27 -0.78 -18.47 1.42
CA VAL A 27 -1.26 -18.87 2.75
C VAL A 27 -0.42 -20.02 3.30
N ALA A 28 -0.04 -21.00 2.48
CA ALA A 28 0.85 -22.08 2.91
C ALA A 28 2.22 -21.54 3.36
N ILE A 29 2.81 -20.59 2.64
CA ILE A 29 4.08 -19.98 3.04
C ILE A 29 3.91 -19.17 4.34
N ALA A 30 2.85 -18.37 4.46
CA ALA A 30 2.55 -17.61 5.67
C ALA A 30 2.25 -18.51 6.88
N PHE A 31 1.71 -19.71 6.65
CA PHE A 31 1.46 -20.73 7.67
C PHE A 31 2.76 -21.28 8.27
N VAL A 32 3.81 -21.47 7.48
CA VAL A 32 5.12 -21.95 7.95
C VAL A 32 5.80 -20.90 8.85
N GLY A 33 5.66 -19.62 8.51
CA GLY A 33 6.03 -18.50 9.38
C GLY A 33 7.26 -17.72 8.95
N HIS A 34 7.67 -16.80 9.82
CA HIS A 34 8.53 -15.65 9.51
C HIS A 34 9.89 -15.99 8.86
N ASP A 35 10.56 -17.06 9.27
CA ASP A 35 11.91 -17.38 8.78
C ASP A 35 11.92 -17.85 7.32
N LEU A 36 10.87 -18.57 6.90
CA LEU A 36 10.68 -18.92 5.49
C LEU A 36 10.43 -17.67 4.65
N ILE A 37 9.65 -16.72 5.17
CA ILE A 37 9.37 -15.45 4.51
C ILE A 37 10.68 -14.69 4.29
N GLN A 38 11.49 -14.48 5.33
CA GLN A 38 12.77 -13.76 5.19
C GLN A 38 13.74 -14.44 4.22
N THR A 39 13.79 -15.77 4.24
CA THR A 39 14.65 -16.53 3.33
C THR A 39 14.16 -16.38 1.89
N ALA A 40 12.86 -16.52 1.65
CA ALA A 40 12.26 -16.35 0.32
C ALA A 40 12.50 -14.92 -0.22
N GLU A 41 12.23 -13.89 0.58
CA GLU A 41 12.44 -12.49 0.22
C GLU A 41 13.89 -12.19 -0.19
N LYS A 42 14.87 -12.77 0.51
CA LYS A 42 16.29 -12.64 0.18
C LYS A 42 16.60 -13.12 -1.24
N TYR A 43 15.93 -14.15 -1.73
CA TYR A 43 16.15 -14.66 -3.09
C TYR A 43 15.24 -14.01 -4.13
N PHE A 44 14.00 -13.70 -3.76
CA PHE A 44 13.03 -13.03 -4.63
C PHE A 44 13.56 -11.71 -5.16
N VAL A 45 14.22 -10.92 -4.31
CA VAL A 45 14.76 -9.62 -4.72
C VAL A 45 15.71 -9.71 -5.91
N TYR A 46 16.58 -10.73 -5.98
CA TYR A 46 17.54 -10.88 -7.08
C TYR A 46 16.82 -11.19 -8.40
N VAL A 47 15.86 -12.12 -8.36
CA VAL A 47 15.08 -12.49 -9.56
C VAL A 47 14.26 -11.29 -10.04
N LEU A 48 13.58 -10.59 -9.13
CA LEU A 48 12.76 -9.43 -9.46
C LEU A 48 13.62 -8.31 -10.05
N VAL A 49 14.73 -7.94 -9.42
CA VAL A 49 15.60 -6.86 -9.91
C VAL A 49 16.12 -7.18 -11.31
N LEU A 50 16.61 -8.39 -11.57
CA LEU A 50 17.14 -8.77 -12.87
C LEU A 50 16.08 -8.69 -13.98
N VAL A 51 14.89 -9.24 -13.72
CA VAL A 51 13.82 -9.28 -14.73
C VAL A 51 13.22 -7.88 -14.97
N PHE A 52 13.00 -7.08 -13.92
CA PHE A 52 12.49 -5.72 -14.08
C PHE A 52 13.53 -4.76 -14.67
N LEU A 53 14.84 -5.01 -14.48
CA LEU A 53 15.89 -4.29 -15.20
C LEU A 53 15.86 -4.60 -16.70
N ALA A 54 15.74 -5.88 -17.06
CA ALA A 54 15.56 -6.27 -18.47
C ALA A 54 14.29 -5.64 -19.07
N LEU A 55 13.17 -5.66 -18.33
CA LEU A 55 11.93 -4.99 -18.74
C LEU A 55 12.13 -3.48 -18.93
N THR A 56 12.87 -2.83 -18.04
CA THR A 56 13.15 -1.39 -18.15
C THR A 56 13.89 -1.08 -19.44
N VAL A 57 14.94 -1.84 -19.76
CA VAL A 57 15.72 -1.65 -20.99
C VAL A 57 14.82 -1.87 -22.23
N VAL A 58 14.06 -2.95 -22.25
CA VAL A 58 13.15 -3.28 -23.37
C VAL A 58 12.08 -2.21 -23.54
N ALA A 59 11.45 -1.75 -22.45
CA ALA A 59 10.42 -0.72 -22.46
C ALA A 59 10.96 0.59 -23.02
N VAL A 60 12.11 1.06 -22.54
CA VAL A 60 12.74 2.29 -23.03
C VAL A 60 13.12 2.18 -24.51
N GLN A 61 13.61 1.02 -24.96
CA GLN A 61 13.98 0.80 -26.36
C GLN A 61 12.78 0.75 -27.32
N HIS A 62 11.69 0.09 -26.91
CA HIS A 62 10.52 -0.13 -27.77
C HIS A 62 9.51 1.01 -27.72
N LEU A 63 9.29 1.59 -26.54
CA LEU A 63 8.29 2.64 -26.31
C LEU A 63 8.89 4.04 -26.39
N GLY A 64 10.23 4.15 -26.28
CA GLY A 64 10.92 5.42 -26.13
C GLY A 64 10.65 6.06 -24.76
N LEU A 65 11.02 7.34 -24.62
CA LEU A 65 10.72 8.16 -23.44
C LEU A 65 9.66 9.24 -23.73
N SER A 66 9.17 9.29 -24.97
CA SER A 66 8.17 10.26 -25.40
C SER A 66 6.79 9.80 -24.96
N ILE A 67 6.30 10.37 -23.86
CA ILE A 67 4.94 10.10 -23.36
C ILE A 67 3.94 11.00 -24.12
N PRO A 68 2.97 10.43 -24.84
CA PRO A 68 1.97 11.23 -25.56
C PRO A 68 1.18 12.11 -24.59
N ALA A 69 1.08 13.39 -24.88
CA ALA A 69 0.21 14.28 -24.13
C ALA A 69 -1.25 13.82 -24.29
N LYS A 70 -2.00 13.75 -23.18
CA LYS A 70 -3.45 13.46 -23.17
C LYS A 70 -4.25 14.66 -22.62
N PRO A 71 -4.34 15.79 -23.35
CA PRO A 71 -4.95 17.03 -22.84
C PRO A 71 -6.40 16.86 -22.38
N LYS A 72 -7.19 16.04 -23.09
CA LYS A 72 -8.58 15.75 -22.72
C LYS A 72 -8.69 15.01 -21.38
N ALA A 73 -7.84 13.99 -21.17
CA ALA A 73 -7.80 13.25 -19.92
C ALA A 73 -7.34 14.14 -18.76
N MET A 74 -6.35 14.99 -19.01
CA MET A 74 -5.86 15.95 -18.02
C MET A 74 -6.92 17.00 -17.67
N ALA A 75 -7.66 17.52 -18.65
CA ALA A 75 -8.76 18.45 -18.41
C ALA A 75 -9.90 17.83 -17.61
N ALA A 76 -10.18 16.54 -17.80
CA ALA A 76 -11.24 15.82 -17.08
C ALA A 76 -11.00 15.73 -15.56
N VAL A 77 -9.76 15.90 -15.11
CA VAL A 77 -9.36 15.83 -13.69
C VAL A 77 -8.87 17.18 -13.15
N GLY A 78 -9.34 18.30 -13.72
CA GLY A 78 -8.98 19.63 -13.22
C GLY A 78 -7.65 20.18 -13.75
N GLY A 79 -7.14 19.66 -14.86
CA GLY A 79 -5.91 20.11 -15.50
C GLY A 79 -4.66 19.48 -14.86
N PHE A 80 -3.51 20.12 -15.08
CA PHE A 80 -2.23 19.60 -14.58
C PHE A 80 -2.19 19.50 -13.06
N SER A 81 -2.67 20.52 -12.33
CA SER A 81 -2.64 20.53 -10.87
C SER A 81 -3.53 19.46 -10.27
N GLY A 82 -4.74 19.26 -10.80
CA GLY A 82 -5.66 18.23 -10.33
C GLY A 82 -5.14 16.84 -10.65
N ALA A 83 -4.61 16.60 -11.86
CA ALA A 83 -3.95 15.34 -12.21
C ALA A 83 -2.75 15.03 -11.29
N PHE A 84 -1.90 16.02 -11.05
CA PHE A 84 -0.75 15.87 -10.15
C PHE A 84 -1.18 15.51 -8.73
N MET A 85 -2.13 16.26 -8.16
CA MET A 85 -2.63 16.00 -6.80
C MET A 85 -3.33 14.65 -6.69
N LEU A 86 -4.08 14.25 -7.71
CA LEU A 86 -4.71 12.93 -7.77
C LEU A 86 -3.66 11.82 -7.73
N THR A 87 -2.63 11.91 -8.58
CA THR A 87 -1.52 10.94 -8.58
C THR A 87 -0.80 10.92 -7.23
N VAL A 88 -0.52 12.08 -6.64
CA VAL A 88 0.10 12.17 -5.31
C VAL A 88 -0.78 11.49 -4.25
N SER A 89 -2.09 11.74 -4.23
CA SER A 89 -3.01 11.13 -3.27
C SER A 89 -3.00 9.60 -3.38
N ILE A 90 -3.08 9.06 -4.61
CA ILE A 90 -3.04 7.62 -4.86
C ILE A 90 -1.71 7.01 -4.37
N MET A 91 -0.57 7.67 -4.65
CA MET A 91 0.75 7.20 -4.23
C MET A 91 0.93 7.28 -2.70
N VAL A 92 0.40 8.32 -2.06
CA VAL A 92 0.36 8.43 -0.60
C VAL A 92 -0.49 7.31 -0.01
N GLY A 93 -1.67 7.05 -0.57
CA GLY A 93 -2.54 5.95 -0.14
C GLY A 93 -1.86 4.58 -0.25
N TYR A 94 -1.13 4.35 -1.34
CA TYR A 94 -0.31 3.15 -1.54
C TYR A 94 0.76 3.01 -0.45
N MET A 95 1.60 4.03 -0.24
CA MET A 95 2.67 3.97 0.76
C MET A 95 2.15 3.94 2.20
N ALA A 96 1.05 4.64 2.48
CA ALA A 96 0.41 4.66 3.79
C ALA A 96 -0.03 3.24 4.20
N GLY A 97 -0.53 2.44 3.25
CA GLY A 97 -0.93 1.05 3.49
C GLY A 97 0.17 0.16 4.10
N TRP A 98 1.44 0.50 3.87
CA TRP A 98 2.60 -0.24 4.39
C TRP A 98 3.06 0.21 5.78
N VAL A 99 2.57 1.34 6.29
CA VAL A 99 3.03 1.89 7.58
C VAL A 99 2.80 0.94 8.77
N PRO A 100 1.66 0.23 8.90
CA PRO A 100 1.43 -0.71 10.01
C PRO A 100 2.47 -1.85 10.09
N TYR A 101 3.12 -2.19 8.98
CA TYR A 101 4.10 -3.28 8.91
C TYR A 101 5.36 -2.94 9.73
N SER A 102 5.62 -1.64 9.94
CA SER A 102 6.75 -1.19 10.76
C SER A 102 6.72 -1.80 12.17
N SER A 103 5.56 -1.94 12.81
CA SER A 103 5.45 -2.57 14.13
C SER A 103 5.61 -4.09 14.10
N ASP A 104 5.26 -4.74 12.98
CA ASP A 104 5.31 -6.19 12.87
C ASP A 104 6.74 -6.72 12.75
N TYR A 105 7.61 -5.98 12.06
CA TYR A 105 9.01 -6.39 11.82
C TYR A 105 9.99 -5.83 12.86
N THR A 106 9.75 -4.63 13.37
CA THR A 106 10.70 -4.03 14.32
C THR A 106 10.75 -4.76 15.66
N ARG A 107 9.72 -5.55 16.01
CA ARG A 107 9.69 -6.40 17.21
C ARG A 107 10.78 -7.48 17.26
N TYR A 108 11.30 -7.87 16.11
CA TYR A 108 12.31 -8.93 15.99
C TYR A 108 13.74 -8.39 16.01
N LEU A 109 13.92 -7.06 15.98
CA LEU A 109 15.23 -6.44 15.93
C LEU A 109 15.86 -6.39 17.31
N ARG A 110 17.10 -6.89 17.41
CA ARG A 110 17.92 -6.76 18.62
C ARG A 110 18.50 -5.35 18.69
N THR A 111 18.26 -4.68 19.81
CA THR A 111 18.75 -3.30 20.08
C THR A 111 19.70 -3.27 21.28
N ASP A 112 20.32 -4.40 21.61
CA ASP A 112 21.14 -4.62 22.81
C ASP A 112 22.48 -3.87 22.80
N LYS A 113 23.08 -3.67 21.62
CA LYS A 113 24.38 -3.00 21.49
C LYS A 113 24.29 -1.48 21.31
N ASP A 114 23.53 -1.03 20.31
CA ASP A 114 23.36 0.38 19.98
C ASP A 114 21.97 0.62 19.36
N ALA A 115 21.04 1.02 20.21
CA ALA A 115 19.67 1.27 19.79
C ALA A 115 19.54 2.45 18.81
N ALA A 116 20.41 3.46 18.88
CA ALA A 116 20.35 4.62 18.01
C ALA A 116 20.84 4.28 16.60
N ALA A 117 21.96 3.57 16.50
CA ALA A 117 22.49 3.08 15.23
C ALA A 117 21.51 2.10 14.55
N VAL A 118 20.91 1.17 15.31
CA VAL A 118 19.91 0.24 14.77
C VAL A 118 18.71 0.99 14.22
N LYS A 119 18.16 1.96 14.95
CA LYS A 119 17.03 2.80 14.47
C LYS A 119 17.37 3.53 13.17
N LYS A 120 18.56 4.14 13.10
CA LYS A 120 19.02 4.86 11.90
C LYS A 120 19.18 3.92 10.71
N ALA A 121 19.75 2.73 10.92
CA ALA A 121 19.94 1.72 9.88
C ALA A 121 18.59 1.20 9.35
N VAL A 122 17.65 0.88 10.26
CA VAL A 122 16.30 0.42 9.89
C VAL A 122 15.57 1.48 9.10
N PHE A 123 15.58 2.73 9.56
CA PHE A 123 14.97 3.84 8.83
C PHE A 123 15.61 4.02 7.45
N GLY A 124 16.95 4.06 7.37
CA GLY A 124 17.66 4.25 6.10
C GLY A 124 17.37 3.13 5.10
N ASN A 125 17.40 1.87 5.54
CA ASN A 125 17.13 0.71 4.68
C ASN A 125 15.68 0.69 4.19
N ALA A 126 14.71 0.94 5.09
CA ALA A 126 13.29 0.98 4.73
C ALA A 126 12.99 2.17 3.80
N PHE A 127 13.53 3.35 4.11
CA PHE A 127 13.35 4.56 3.32
C PHE A 127 13.90 4.40 1.91
N TRP A 128 15.17 4.04 1.77
CA TRP A 128 15.78 3.89 0.45
C TRP A 128 15.23 2.69 -0.32
N GLY A 129 14.92 1.59 0.36
CA GLY A 129 14.24 0.45 -0.26
C GLY A 129 12.90 0.85 -0.85
N ALA A 130 12.07 1.57 -0.10
CA ALA A 130 10.78 2.06 -0.57
C ALA A 130 10.91 3.11 -1.69
N VAL A 131 11.79 4.10 -1.55
CA VAL A 131 11.99 5.16 -2.54
C VAL A 131 12.49 4.60 -3.86
N ILE A 132 13.56 3.79 -3.83
CA ILE A 132 14.17 3.24 -5.06
C ILE A 132 13.18 2.33 -5.78
N SER A 133 12.54 1.40 -5.07
CA SER A 133 11.60 0.47 -5.69
C SER A 133 10.36 1.18 -6.24
N THR A 134 9.75 2.08 -5.47
CA THR A 134 8.53 2.76 -5.88
C THR A 134 8.79 3.71 -7.05
N VAL A 135 9.81 4.57 -6.97
CA VAL A 135 10.12 5.51 -8.06
C VAL A 135 10.44 4.77 -9.36
N TRP A 136 11.22 3.68 -9.26
CA TRP A 136 11.59 2.90 -10.43
C TRP A 136 10.39 2.17 -11.05
N ILE A 137 9.65 1.38 -10.26
CA ILE A 137 8.60 0.51 -10.78
C ILE A 137 7.35 1.31 -11.16
N GLU A 138 6.94 2.32 -10.38
CA GLU A 138 5.82 3.19 -10.74
C GLU A 138 6.16 4.06 -11.96
N GLY A 139 7.40 4.55 -12.07
CA GLY A 139 7.86 5.28 -13.25
C GLY A 139 7.83 4.42 -14.51
N LEU A 140 8.29 3.17 -14.41
CA LEU A 140 8.20 2.19 -15.49
C LEU A 140 6.73 1.87 -15.85
N GLY A 141 5.88 1.68 -14.84
CA GLY A 141 4.44 1.46 -15.03
C GLY A 141 3.76 2.64 -15.72
N ALA A 142 4.10 3.87 -15.34
CA ALA A 142 3.59 5.09 -15.97
C ALA A 142 4.01 5.20 -17.44
N LEU A 143 5.26 4.87 -17.76
CA LEU A 143 5.76 4.85 -19.15
C LEU A 143 4.97 3.84 -19.99
N ILE A 144 4.84 2.61 -19.52
CA ILE A 144 4.13 1.54 -20.23
C ILE A 144 2.65 1.88 -20.36
N GLY A 145 1.99 2.27 -19.27
CA GLY A 145 0.55 2.58 -19.24
C GLY A 145 0.18 3.83 -20.05
N ALA A 146 1.11 4.75 -20.29
CA ALA A 146 0.87 5.87 -21.18
C ALA A 146 0.95 5.47 -22.67
N SER A 147 1.70 4.42 -22.99
CA SER A 147 2.09 4.03 -24.34
C SER A 147 1.28 2.86 -24.91
N VAL A 148 0.68 2.04 -24.05
CA VAL A 148 -0.04 0.81 -24.43
C VAL A 148 -1.51 0.93 -24.09
N ALA A 149 -2.39 0.49 -24.99
CA ALA A 149 -3.83 0.41 -24.73
C ALA A 149 -4.11 -0.61 -23.63
N PHE A 150 -4.95 -0.24 -22.67
CA PHE A 150 -5.16 -0.99 -21.43
C PHE A 150 -6.63 -1.43 -21.34
N GLU A 151 -6.93 -2.66 -21.76
CA GLU A 151 -8.24 -3.28 -21.53
C GLU A 151 -8.17 -4.27 -20.35
N HIS A 152 -7.07 -5.01 -20.26
CA HIS A 152 -6.77 -5.95 -19.20
C HIS A 152 -5.37 -5.69 -18.60
N PRO A 153 -5.16 -5.96 -17.29
CA PRO A 153 -3.85 -5.81 -16.66
C PRO A 153 -2.72 -6.59 -17.34
N SER A 154 -3.04 -7.70 -18.01
CA SER A 154 -2.09 -8.50 -18.80
C SER A 154 -1.57 -7.77 -20.04
N ASP A 155 -2.34 -6.85 -20.61
CA ASP A 155 -2.01 -6.18 -21.88
C ASP A 155 -0.80 -5.26 -21.75
N LEU A 156 -0.50 -4.83 -20.51
CA LEU A 156 0.70 -4.07 -20.19
C LEU A 156 1.99 -4.82 -20.57
N PHE A 157 1.96 -6.14 -20.72
CA PHE A 157 3.17 -6.95 -20.80
C PHE A 157 3.25 -7.88 -22.02
N THR A 158 2.14 -8.19 -22.68
CA THR A 158 2.09 -9.36 -23.58
C THR A 158 2.19 -9.00 -25.06
N SER A 159 1.70 -7.84 -25.49
CA SER A 159 1.51 -7.50 -26.91
C SER A 159 2.76 -6.95 -27.60
N TRP A 160 3.64 -6.25 -26.88
CA TRP A 160 4.81 -5.55 -27.41
C TRP A 160 6.15 -6.12 -26.93
N MET A 161 6.13 -7.06 -25.98
CA MET A 161 7.35 -7.55 -25.34
C MET A 161 8.00 -8.70 -26.13
N PRO A 162 9.35 -8.73 -26.23
CA PRO A 162 10.07 -9.84 -26.83
C PRO A 162 9.73 -11.19 -26.19
N GLU A 163 9.64 -12.23 -27.01
CA GLU A 163 9.23 -13.57 -26.58
C GLU A 163 10.10 -14.13 -25.45
N TRP A 164 11.42 -13.90 -25.52
CA TRP A 164 12.37 -14.36 -24.51
C TRP A 164 12.15 -13.77 -23.11
N LEU A 165 11.55 -12.57 -23.01
CA LEU A 165 11.29 -11.89 -21.74
C LEU A 165 9.89 -12.19 -21.18
N ARG A 166 8.99 -12.72 -22.02
CA ARG A 166 7.58 -13.01 -21.65
C ARG A 166 7.46 -13.96 -20.48
N LEU A 167 8.03 -15.16 -20.59
CA LEU A 167 7.97 -16.14 -19.52
C LEU A 167 8.68 -15.67 -18.24
N PRO A 168 9.93 -15.15 -18.30
CA PRO A 168 10.59 -14.61 -17.11
C PRO A 168 9.79 -13.51 -16.40
N LEU A 169 9.16 -12.60 -17.14
CA LEU A 169 8.35 -11.54 -16.55
C LEU A 169 7.09 -12.07 -15.87
N LEU A 170 6.36 -13.01 -16.51
CA LEU A 170 5.17 -13.59 -15.90
C LEU A 170 5.53 -14.34 -14.61
N VAL A 171 6.65 -15.06 -14.60
CA VAL A 171 7.19 -15.70 -13.39
C VAL A 171 7.57 -14.65 -12.34
N ALA A 172 8.23 -13.56 -12.72
CA ALA A 172 8.58 -12.47 -11.82
C ALA A 172 7.32 -11.79 -11.22
N ILE A 173 6.26 -11.58 -12.00
CA ILE A 173 4.98 -11.04 -11.52
C ILE A 173 4.34 -11.99 -10.51
N ILE A 174 4.39 -13.30 -10.75
CA ILE A 174 3.92 -14.31 -9.79
C ILE A 174 4.73 -14.25 -8.49
N ILE A 175 6.06 -14.26 -8.59
CA ILE A 175 6.96 -14.18 -7.43
C ILE A 175 6.72 -12.88 -6.64
N GLY A 176 6.64 -11.74 -7.31
CA GLY A 176 6.38 -10.44 -6.68
C GLY A 176 5.00 -10.37 -6.02
N THR A 177 3.99 -10.98 -6.64
CA THR A 177 2.65 -11.09 -6.03
C THR A 177 2.70 -11.97 -4.78
N ILE A 178 3.44 -13.08 -4.82
CA ILE A 178 3.62 -13.97 -3.68
C ILE A 178 4.33 -13.24 -2.54
N SER A 179 5.46 -12.60 -2.83
CA SER A 179 6.25 -11.77 -1.91
C SER A 179 5.39 -10.76 -1.16
N ALA A 180 4.72 -9.85 -1.88
CA ALA A 180 3.89 -8.82 -1.27
C ALA A 180 2.75 -9.39 -0.42
N ASN A 181 2.06 -10.42 -0.92
CA ASN A 181 0.89 -10.95 -0.23
C ASN A 181 1.22 -11.78 1.02
N ILE A 182 2.37 -12.45 1.06
CA ILE A 182 2.80 -13.17 2.26
C ILE A 182 2.97 -12.20 3.43
N LEU A 183 3.58 -11.02 3.18
CA LEU A 183 3.70 -9.95 4.17
C LEU A 183 2.31 -9.50 4.65
N ASN A 184 1.37 -9.32 3.71
CA ASN A 184 0.01 -8.88 4.01
C ASN A 184 -0.76 -9.89 4.87
N ILE A 185 -0.68 -11.18 4.54
CA ILE A 185 -1.32 -12.26 5.32
C ILE A 185 -0.71 -12.32 6.72
N TYR A 186 0.62 -12.19 6.82
CA TYR A 186 1.31 -12.18 8.11
C TYR A 186 0.87 -10.99 8.98
N SER A 187 0.84 -9.77 8.44
CA SER A 187 0.38 -8.58 9.16
C SER A 187 -1.09 -8.67 9.58
N ALA A 188 -1.96 -9.19 8.70
CA ALA A 188 -3.35 -9.46 9.04
C ALA A 188 -3.48 -10.50 10.17
N THR A 189 -2.63 -11.52 10.18
CA THR A 189 -2.56 -12.54 11.23
C THR A 189 -2.19 -11.91 12.57
N MET A 190 -1.15 -11.06 12.60
CA MET A 190 -0.73 -10.35 13.80
C MET A 190 -1.83 -9.41 14.31
N SER A 191 -2.52 -8.71 13.41
CA SER A 191 -3.67 -7.85 13.73
C SER A 191 -4.83 -8.66 14.33
N ALA A 192 -5.15 -9.83 13.77
CA ALA A 192 -6.18 -10.74 14.27
C ALA A 192 -5.88 -11.23 15.69
N LEU A 193 -4.61 -11.56 15.98
CA LEU A 193 -4.17 -11.95 17.32
C LEU A 193 -4.20 -10.77 18.30
N ALA A 194 -3.82 -9.57 17.85
CA ALA A 194 -3.86 -8.34 18.65
C ALA A 194 -5.29 -7.92 19.03
N LEU A 195 -6.28 -8.24 18.19
CA LEU A 195 -7.72 -8.09 18.52
C LEU A 195 -8.19 -9.04 19.64
N GLY A 196 -7.35 -9.99 20.07
CA GLY A 196 -7.67 -10.92 21.14
C GLY A 196 -8.31 -12.24 20.67
N LEU A 197 -8.28 -12.53 19.37
CA LEU A 197 -8.70 -13.85 18.88
C LEU A 197 -7.78 -14.93 19.44
N ARG A 198 -8.35 -15.85 20.22
CA ARG A 198 -7.62 -16.96 20.86
C ARG A 198 -7.33 -18.08 19.86
N LEU A 199 -6.56 -17.77 18.83
CA LEU A 199 -6.12 -18.70 17.79
C LEU A 199 -4.60 -18.88 17.85
N LYS A 200 -4.12 -20.05 17.43
CA LYS A 200 -2.70 -20.21 17.11
C LYS A 200 -2.39 -19.41 15.85
N GLN A 201 -1.18 -18.86 15.73
CA GLN A 201 -0.77 -18.03 14.60
C GLN A 201 -1.08 -18.66 13.23
N HIS A 202 -0.83 -19.96 13.09
CA HIS A 202 -1.09 -20.70 11.85
C HIS A 202 -2.59 -20.88 11.53
N HIS A 203 -3.46 -20.95 12.53
CA HIS A 203 -4.92 -20.94 12.29
C HIS A 203 -5.41 -19.54 11.93
N ALA A 204 -4.84 -18.51 12.57
CA ALA A 204 -5.15 -17.13 12.25
C ALA A 204 -4.70 -16.78 10.82
N SER A 205 -3.57 -17.31 10.32
CA SER A 205 -3.14 -17.10 8.93
C SER A 205 -4.03 -17.80 7.90
N LEU A 206 -4.55 -19.00 8.22
CA LEU A 206 -5.57 -19.65 7.38
C LEU A 206 -6.85 -18.82 7.31
N LEU A 207 -7.31 -18.30 8.43
CA LEU A 207 -8.53 -17.48 8.50
C LEU A 207 -8.37 -16.17 7.71
N THR A 208 -7.31 -15.41 7.97
CA THR A 208 -7.07 -14.12 7.30
C THR A 208 -6.79 -14.32 5.81
N GLY A 209 -6.06 -15.38 5.46
CA GLY A 209 -5.84 -15.81 4.08
C GLY A 209 -7.13 -16.16 3.34
N ALA A 210 -8.03 -16.92 3.97
CA ALA A 210 -9.33 -17.26 3.40
C ALA A 210 -10.19 -16.02 3.17
N ILE A 211 -10.28 -15.13 4.17
CA ILE A 211 -10.99 -13.85 4.05
C ILE A 211 -10.42 -13.01 2.90
N GLY A 212 -9.09 -12.85 2.84
CA GLY A 212 -8.42 -12.12 1.78
C GLY A 212 -8.65 -12.72 0.39
N THR A 213 -8.75 -14.05 0.30
CA THR A 213 -9.05 -14.76 -0.95
C THR A 213 -10.47 -14.46 -1.43
N VAL A 214 -11.46 -14.54 -0.53
CA VAL A 214 -12.87 -14.21 -0.86
C VAL A 214 -13.00 -12.76 -1.32
N ILE A 215 -12.38 -11.82 -0.60
CA ILE A 215 -12.35 -10.40 -0.98
C ILE A 215 -11.69 -10.23 -2.35
N SER A 216 -10.59 -10.93 -2.61
CA SER A 216 -9.89 -10.89 -3.90
C SER A 216 -10.75 -11.38 -5.07
N ILE A 217 -11.56 -12.44 -4.86
CA ILE A 217 -12.48 -12.96 -5.88
C ILE A 217 -13.57 -11.93 -6.20
N ILE A 218 -14.12 -11.26 -5.18
CA ILE A 218 -15.13 -10.21 -5.36
C ILE A 218 -14.52 -9.01 -6.11
N ALA A 219 -13.35 -8.55 -5.68
CA ALA A 219 -12.63 -7.41 -6.25
C ALA A 219 -12.14 -7.65 -7.69
N ALA A 220 -11.90 -8.91 -8.08
CA ALA A 220 -11.41 -9.25 -9.41
C ALA A 220 -12.34 -8.84 -10.55
N ARG A 221 -13.65 -8.69 -10.30
CA ARG A 221 -14.65 -8.30 -11.32
C ARG A 221 -14.44 -6.90 -11.89
N SER A 222 -13.87 -6.00 -11.09
CA SER A 222 -13.61 -4.61 -11.48
C SER A 222 -12.32 -4.14 -10.81
N PHE A 223 -11.22 -4.83 -11.14
CA PHE A 223 -9.95 -4.71 -10.43
C PHE A 223 -9.45 -3.26 -10.31
N VAL A 224 -9.37 -2.53 -11.43
CA VAL A 224 -8.79 -1.17 -11.44
C VAL A 224 -9.60 -0.22 -10.56
N SER A 225 -10.91 -0.11 -10.78
CA SER A 225 -11.79 0.74 -9.96
C SER A 225 -11.75 0.36 -8.48
N THR A 226 -11.82 -0.94 -8.18
CA THR A 226 -11.77 -1.43 -6.79
C THR A 226 -10.43 -1.12 -6.13
N TYR A 227 -9.33 -1.29 -6.85
CA TYR A 227 -7.99 -1.03 -6.36
C TYR A 227 -7.74 0.47 -6.12
N THR A 228 -8.12 1.33 -7.06
CA THR A 228 -8.01 2.79 -6.88
C THR A 228 -8.84 3.26 -5.67
N ASN A 229 -10.09 2.80 -5.53
CA ASN A 229 -10.91 3.14 -4.36
C ASN A 229 -10.31 2.62 -3.06
N PHE A 230 -9.71 1.42 -3.07
CA PHE A 230 -9.01 0.89 -1.91
C PHE A 230 -7.85 1.80 -1.48
N LEU A 231 -7.03 2.28 -2.42
CA LEU A 231 -5.91 3.19 -2.12
C LEU A 231 -6.39 4.52 -1.53
N TYR A 232 -7.50 5.08 -2.03
CA TYR A 232 -8.11 6.27 -1.44
C TYR A 232 -8.52 6.03 0.01
N VAL A 233 -9.27 4.96 0.27
CA VAL A 233 -9.71 4.62 1.63
C VAL A 233 -8.52 4.48 2.57
N LEU A 234 -7.44 3.81 2.16
CA LEU A 234 -6.20 3.72 2.94
C LEU A 234 -5.66 5.10 3.32
N GLY A 235 -5.56 6.02 2.36
CA GLY A 235 -5.12 7.39 2.62
C GLY A 235 -5.98 8.12 3.66
N TYR A 236 -7.29 7.90 3.66
CA TYR A 236 -8.21 8.67 4.50
C TYR A 236 -8.15 8.31 5.97
N TRP A 237 -7.93 7.04 6.29
CA TRP A 237 -7.88 6.60 7.68
C TRP A 237 -6.46 6.43 8.22
N ILE A 238 -5.47 6.12 7.38
CA ILE A 238 -4.09 5.95 7.85
C ILE A 238 -3.44 7.29 8.13
N MET A 239 -3.65 8.31 7.30
CA MET A 239 -3.04 9.63 7.51
C MET A 239 -3.37 10.28 8.87
N PRO A 240 -4.63 10.31 9.34
CA PRO A 240 -4.91 10.81 10.68
C PRO A 240 -4.30 9.89 11.75
N TRP A 241 -4.30 8.57 11.52
CA TRP A 241 -3.66 7.62 12.44
C TRP A 241 -2.14 7.87 12.57
N ILE A 242 -1.44 8.16 11.47
CA ILE A 242 -0.01 8.52 11.48
C ILE A 242 0.19 9.80 12.30
N ALA A 243 -0.56 10.87 12.00
CA ALA A 243 -0.45 12.15 12.70
C ALA A 243 -0.64 12.00 14.21
N ILE A 244 -1.68 11.26 14.60
CA ILE A 244 -2.02 10.96 15.99
C ILE A 244 -0.90 10.13 16.63
N THR A 245 -0.43 9.08 15.97
CA THR A 245 0.64 8.20 16.49
C THR A 245 1.95 8.95 16.69
N LEU A 246 2.33 9.83 15.77
CA LEU A 246 3.50 10.72 15.92
C LEU A 246 3.32 11.65 17.12
N CYS A 247 2.15 12.27 17.26
CA CYS A 247 1.85 13.15 18.40
C CYS A 247 1.82 12.40 19.74
N CYS A 248 1.31 11.17 19.75
CA CYS A 248 1.35 10.27 20.91
C CYS A 248 2.79 9.93 21.31
N HIS A 249 3.60 9.50 20.34
CA HIS A 249 4.95 9.00 20.58
C HIS A 249 5.91 10.10 21.04
N TYR A 250 5.92 11.24 20.34
CA TYR A 250 6.86 12.34 20.62
C TYR A 250 6.32 13.37 21.63
N GLY A 251 5.00 13.52 21.75
CA GLY A 251 4.41 14.59 22.56
C GLY A 251 4.23 14.26 24.04
N GLN A 252 4.28 12.99 24.44
CA GLN A 252 4.08 12.52 25.82
C GLN A 252 2.93 13.24 26.58
N ARG A 253 1.74 13.29 25.96
CA ARG A 253 0.59 14.09 26.44
C ARG A 253 -0.35 13.27 27.35
N ARG A 254 -1.17 13.93 28.16
CA ARG A 254 -2.26 13.36 28.97
C ARG A 254 -3.62 13.71 28.38
N SER A 255 -4.58 12.81 28.54
CA SER A 255 -5.97 13.01 28.11
C SER A 255 -6.63 14.19 28.84
N ARG A 256 -7.39 15.01 28.12
CA ARG A 256 -8.34 15.99 28.68
C ARG A 256 -9.76 15.43 28.81
N ILE A 257 -10.04 14.30 28.15
CA ILE A 257 -11.36 13.65 28.14
C ILE A 257 -11.33 12.37 28.97
N ALA A 258 -12.45 12.02 29.58
CA ALA A 258 -12.62 10.78 30.34
C ALA A 258 -13.42 9.74 29.53
N GLY A 259 -13.21 8.45 29.82
CA GLY A 259 -14.01 7.36 29.28
C GLY A 259 -13.68 6.88 27.86
N ILE A 260 -12.98 7.68 27.03
CA ILE A 260 -12.57 7.30 25.67
C ILE A 260 -11.12 7.72 25.43
N SER A 261 -10.38 6.94 24.64
CA SER A 261 -9.04 7.29 24.17
C SER A 261 -9.07 8.57 23.30
N PRO A 262 -8.29 9.62 23.62
CA PRO A 262 -8.17 10.82 22.78
C PRO A 262 -7.73 10.50 21.36
N ALA A 263 -6.89 9.48 21.19
CA ALA A 263 -6.45 9.03 19.87
C ALA A 263 -7.63 8.48 19.06
N LEU A 264 -8.49 7.65 19.66
CA LEU A 264 -9.67 7.12 19.00
C LEU A 264 -10.67 8.23 18.67
N ALA A 265 -10.95 9.13 19.61
CA ALA A 265 -11.87 10.23 19.42
C ALA A 265 -11.39 11.18 18.29
N ALA A 266 -10.11 11.57 18.31
CA ALA A 266 -9.52 12.39 17.25
C ALA A 266 -9.56 11.69 15.89
N TRP A 267 -9.27 10.39 15.84
CA TRP A 267 -9.29 9.62 14.60
C TRP A 267 -10.70 9.55 14.00
N VAL A 268 -11.71 9.17 14.79
CA VAL A 268 -13.12 9.13 14.32
C VAL A 268 -13.59 10.51 13.90
N ALA A 269 -13.34 11.54 14.71
CA ALA A 269 -13.72 12.91 14.38
C ALA A 269 -13.07 13.37 13.06
N THR A 270 -11.80 13.00 12.83
CA THR A 270 -11.12 13.32 11.58
C THR A 270 -11.77 12.65 10.38
N LEU A 271 -12.09 11.36 10.48
CA LEU A 271 -12.77 10.62 9.40
C LEU A 271 -14.11 11.24 9.00
N VAL A 272 -14.83 11.80 9.96
CA VAL A 272 -16.12 12.48 9.69
C VAL A 272 -15.89 13.86 9.10
N LEU A 273 -14.94 14.63 9.65
CA LEU A 273 -14.67 16.00 9.23
C LEU A 273 -13.94 16.10 7.88
N SER A 274 -13.28 15.04 7.43
CA SER A 274 -12.59 15.00 6.14
C SER A 274 -13.50 14.59 4.97
N VAL A 275 -14.72 14.12 5.21
CA VAL A 275 -15.72 13.74 4.18
C VAL A 275 -15.91 14.80 3.07
N PRO A 276 -15.98 16.12 3.36
CA PRO A 276 -16.04 17.15 2.32
C PRO A 276 -14.94 17.10 1.25
N PHE A 277 -13.78 16.56 1.58
CA PHE A 277 -12.58 16.56 0.75
C PHE A 277 -12.38 15.26 -0.04
N TYR A 278 -13.20 14.24 0.24
CA TYR A 278 -13.09 12.92 -0.39
C TYR A 278 -13.29 13.03 -1.91
N ASP A 279 -12.44 12.35 -2.66
CA ASP A 279 -12.53 12.25 -4.12
C ASP A 279 -12.40 10.78 -4.55
N GLN A 280 -13.47 10.02 -4.31
CA GLN A 280 -13.56 8.60 -4.61
C GLN A 280 -14.57 8.33 -5.72
N ALA A 281 -14.44 7.19 -6.40
CA ALA A 281 -15.42 6.82 -7.43
C ALA A 281 -16.84 6.61 -6.86
N MET A 282 -16.97 6.22 -5.59
CA MET A 282 -18.27 6.00 -4.94
C MET A 282 -18.88 7.28 -4.35
N TYR A 283 -18.04 8.26 -4.02
CA TYR A 283 -18.47 9.49 -3.38
C TYR A 283 -17.43 10.59 -3.56
N THR A 284 -17.90 11.75 -4.02
CA THR A 284 -17.11 12.98 -4.09
C THR A 284 -17.72 13.99 -3.13
N GLY A 285 -16.90 14.47 -2.19
CA GLY A 285 -17.28 15.50 -1.23
C GLY A 285 -17.48 16.87 -1.92
N TRP A 286 -18.27 17.74 -1.29
CA TRP A 286 -18.65 19.02 -1.89
C TRP A 286 -17.46 19.92 -2.25
N PHE A 287 -16.36 19.87 -1.47
CA PHE A 287 -15.17 20.67 -1.73
C PHE A 287 -14.42 20.14 -2.96
N ALA A 288 -14.20 18.82 -3.01
CA ALA A 288 -13.56 18.17 -4.16
C ALA A 288 -14.36 18.41 -5.46
N ALA A 289 -15.70 18.31 -5.40
CA ALA A 289 -16.56 18.57 -6.54
C ALA A 289 -16.52 20.03 -7.02
N ARG A 290 -16.41 21.01 -6.09
CA ARG A 290 -16.42 22.44 -6.43
C ARG A 290 -15.07 22.94 -6.94
N PHE A 291 -13.97 22.32 -6.50
CA PHE A 291 -12.60 22.73 -6.80
C PHE A 291 -11.74 21.56 -7.32
N PRO A 292 -12.09 20.99 -8.48
CA PRO A 292 -11.40 19.82 -9.04
C PRO A 292 -9.91 20.08 -9.33
N GLN A 293 -9.49 21.34 -9.47
CA GLN A 293 -8.08 21.70 -9.67
C GLN A 293 -7.16 21.33 -8.50
N PHE A 294 -7.71 21.09 -7.30
CA PHE A 294 -6.94 20.64 -6.14
C PHE A 294 -6.83 19.11 -6.05
N GLY A 295 -7.57 18.36 -6.87
CA GLY A 295 -7.66 16.90 -6.79
C GLY A 295 -8.07 16.40 -5.39
N ASP A 296 -7.67 15.18 -5.07
CA ASP A 296 -7.90 14.60 -3.74
C ASP A 296 -6.93 15.19 -2.70
N THR A 297 -7.44 16.09 -1.86
CA THR A 297 -6.68 16.74 -0.77
C THR A 297 -6.86 16.07 0.58
N THR A 298 -7.65 15.00 0.64
CA THR A 298 -8.07 14.37 1.89
C THR A 298 -6.89 13.91 2.73
N PHE A 299 -5.85 13.36 2.12
CA PHE A 299 -4.70 12.82 2.85
C PHE A 299 -4.00 13.91 3.71
N ILE A 300 -3.86 15.14 3.17
CA ILE A 300 -3.29 16.29 3.89
C ILE A 300 -4.25 16.75 4.97
N VAL A 301 -5.52 16.94 4.60
CA VAL A 301 -6.55 17.44 5.52
C VAL A 301 -6.69 16.50 6.71
N SER A 302 -6.79 15.19 6.46
CA SER A 302 -6.90 14.19 7.53
C SER A 302 -5.63 14.11 8.39
N PHE A 303 -4.43 14.26 7.82
CA PHE A 303 -3.21 14.31 8.62
C PHE A 303 -3.22 15.52 9.58
N VAL A 304 -3.51 16.72 9.06
CA VAL A 304 -3.53 17.95 9.85
C VAL A 304 -4.64 17.93 10.89
N LEU A 305 -5.86 17.57 10.50
CA LEU A 305 -7.01 17.46 11.41
C LEU A 305 -6.75 16.45 12.52
N GLY A 306 -6.19 15.27 12.20
CA GLY A 306 -5.87 14.24 13.19
C GLY A 306 -4.90 14.75 14.25
N GLY A 307 -3.82 15.42 13.82
CA GLY A 307 -2.85 16.02 14.73
C GLY A 307 -3.45 17.13 15.60
N VAL A 308 -4.19 18.07 14.99
CA VAL A 308 -4.81 19.21 15.68
C VAL A 308 -5.85 18.75 16.70
N LEU A 309 -6.75 17.84 16.31
CA LEU A 309 -7.78 17.30 17.21
C LEU A 309 -7.15 16.55 18.37
N TYR A 310 -6.14 15.72 18.12
CA TYR A 310 -5.45 15.02 19.19
C TYR A 310 -4.74 15.98 20.16
N TRP A 311 -4.10 17.03 19.65
CA TRP A 311 -3.53 18.08 20.49
C TRP A 311 -4.57 18.87 21.27
N GLY A 312 -5.76 19.13 20.70
CA GLY A 312 -6.86 19.77 21.41
C GLY A 312 -7.40 18.91 22.56
N LEU A 313 -7.48 17.60 22.34
CA LEU A 313 -7.96 16.61 23.31
C LEU A 313 -6.91 16.18 24.36
N THR A 314 -5.68 16.67 24.27
CA THR A 314 -4.59 16.30 25.19
C THR A 314 -3.78 17.50 25.68
N ALA A 315 -3.28 17.42 26.91
CA ALA A 315 -2.40 18.43 27.50
C ALA A 315 -0.97 17.88 27.65
N PRO A 316 0.09 18.72 27.58
CA PRO A 316 1.43 18.30 27.96
C PRO A 316 1.43 17.68 29.37
N ARG A 317 2.21 16.61 29.58
CA ARG A 317 2.51 16.18 30.95
C ARG A 317 3.31 17.29 31.60
N SER A 318 2.77 17.96 32.62
CA SER A 318 3.59 18.79 33.51
C SER A 318 4.66 17.89 34.11
N VAL A 319 5.92 18.15 33.79
CA VAL A 319 7.04 17.55 34.50
C VAL A 319 6.89 18.03 35.94
N ALA A 320 6.59 17.11 36.87
CA ALA A 320 6.69 17.46 38.27
C ALA A 320 8.16 17.86 38.49
N VAL A 321 8.39 19.14 38.80
CA VAL A 321 9.67 19.56 39.36
C VAL A 321 9.79 18.79 40.65
N ALA A 322 10.77 17.89 40.72
CA ALA A 322 11.14 17.25 41.97
C ALA A 322 11.70 18.37 42.86
N GLU A 323 10.92 18.77 43.87
CA GLU A 323 11.42 19.49 45.04
C GLU A 323 12.16 18.52 45.97
#